data_AF-A0A4Q8BI59-F1
#
_entry.id   AF-A0A4Q8BI59-F1
#
_cell.length_a   1.000
_cell.length_b   1.000
_cell.length_c   1.000
_cell.angle_alpha   90.00
_cell.angle_beta   90.00
_cell.angle_gamma   90.00
#
_symmetry.space_group_name_H-M   'P 1'
#
loop_
_entity.id
_entity.type
_entity.pdbx_description
1 polymer ?
#
loop_
_entity_poly.entity_id
_entity_poly.type
_entity_poly.pdbx_seq_one_letter_code
_entity_poly.pdbx_strand_id
1 'polypeptide(L)'
;MAVLVQVDPEQLVVRLTGADRLWALTAGVAVPTASVTGVRTVGRAEAYRRGAGWRLPGTFWPGLIMAGSYVSRSHGRSFWCVHRADEVLLVDLEGPAYDRLILEVDQPAEVSRAIARARFR
;
A
#
# COMPACT_ATOMS: atom_id res chain seq x y z
N MET A 1 -6.31 13.07 -4.66
CA MET A 1 -6.42 11.65 -5.04
C MET A 1 -5.03 11.08 -5.26
N ALA A 2 -4.49 10.43 -4.23
CA ALA A 2 -3.15 9.84 -4.25
C ALA A 2 -3.13 8.43 -4.87
N VAL A 3 -4.14 7.61 -4.58
CA VAL A 3 -4.17 6.18 -4.96
C VAL A 3 -5.59 5.72 -5.29
N LEU A 4 -5.73 4.95 -6.36
CA LEU A 4 -6.93 4.19 -6.70
C LEU A 4 -6.64 2.71 -6.50
N VAL A 5 -7.40 2.08 -5.62
CA VAL A 5 -7.32 0.64 -5.37
C VAL A 5 -8.42 -0.04 -6.18
N GLN A 6 -8.03 -0.82 -7.18
CA GLN A 6 -8.94 -1.74 -7.86
C GLN A 6 -8.84 -3.09 -7.16
N VAL A 7 -9.99 -3.59 -6.73
CA VAL A 7 -10.10 -4.87 -6.04
C VAL A 7 -10.81 -5.83 -6.98
N ASP A 8 -10.07 -6.79 -7.53
CA ASP A 8 -10.62 -7.91 -8.27
C ASP A 8 -10.57 -9.19 -7.42
N PRO A 9 -11.41 -10.19 -7.68
CA PRO A 9 -11.38 -11.46 -6.96
C PRO A 9 -10.03 -12.18 -7.07
N GLU A 10 -9.33 -11.99 -8.19
CA GLU A 10 -8.04 -12.61 -8.49
C GLU A 10 -6.87 -11.76 -7.99
N GLN A 11 -6.94 -10.44 -8.18
CA GLN A 11 -5.83 -9.52 -7.91
C GLN A 11 -6.29 -8.22 -7.26
N LEU A 12 -5.51 -7.76 -6.28
CA LEU A 12 -5.58 -6.43 -5.72
C LEU A 12 -4.59 -5.56 -6.48
N VAL A 13 -5.11 -4.63 -7.28
CA VAL A 13 -4.31 -3.71 -8.08
C VAL A 13 -4.36 -2.32 -7.47
N VAL A 14 -3.22 -1.88 -6.94
CA VAL A 14 -3.03 -0.54 -6.40
C VAL A 14 -2.44 0.33 -7.49
N ARG A 15 -3.18 1.33 -7.95
CA ARG A 15 -2.73 2.29 -8.96
C ARG A 15 -2.52 3.67 -8.34
N LEU A 16 -1.43 4.31 -8.71
CA LEU A 16 -1.20 5.72 -8.39
C LEU A 16 -2.10 6.58 -9.29
N THR A 17 -2.80 7.56 -8.73
CA THR A 17 -3.65 8.48 -9.50
C THR A 17 -3.07 9.89 -9.54
N GLY A 18 -3.40 10.63 -10.61
CA GLY A 18 -3.06 12.05 -10.75
C GLY A 18 -1.80 12.30 -11.59
N ALA A 19 -1.23 13.50 -11.43
CA ALA A 19 -0.01 13.92 -12.12
C ALA A 19 1.17 12.97 -11.84
N ASP A 20 1.17 12.26 -10.70
CA ASP A 20 2.20 11.29 -10.30
C ASP A 20 2.35 10.08 -11.23
N ARG A 21 1.33 9.79 -12.05
CA ARG A 21 1.39 8.75 -13.07
C ARG A 21 2.35 9.11 -14.22
N LEU A 22 2.65 10.39 -14.42
CA LEU A 22 3.66 10.86 -15.38
C LEU A 22 5.10 10.76 -14.85
N TRP A 23 5.29 10.55 -13.54
CA TRP A 23 6.61 10.60 -12.89
C TRP A 23 7.02 9.26 -12.27
N ALA A 24 6.07 8.39 -11.93
CA ALA A 24 6.37 7.05 -11.42
C ALA A 24 6.59 6.04 -12.56
N LEU A 25 7.86 5.72 -12.82
CA LEU A 25 8.31 4.57 -13.64
C LEU A 25 7.73 3.19 -13.19
N THR A 26 6.96 3.16 -12.11
CA THR A 26 6.21 1.98 -11.65
C THR A 26 4.73 2.36 -11.51
N ALA A 27 3.91 1.95 -12.47
CA ALA A 27 2.49 2.35 -12.61
C ALA A 27 1.53 1.86 -11.49
N GLY A 28 2.06 1.18 -10.46
CA GLY A 28 1.28 0.57 -9.39
C GLY A 28 1.89 -0.74 -8.91
N VAL A 29 1.20 -1.38 -7.95
CA VAL A 29 1.51 -2.72 -7.45
C VAL A 29 0.31 -3.62 -7.66
N ALA A 30 0.52 -4.80 -8.22
CA ALA A 30 -0.50 -5.83 -8.33
C ALA A 30 -0.08 -7.01 -7.45
N VAL A 31 -0.94 -7.40 -6.51
CA VAL A 31 -0.73 -8.57 -5.67
C VAL A 31 -1.96 -9.48 -5.76
N PRO A 32 -1.80 -10.81 -5.65
CA PRO A 32 -2.95 -11.71 -5.61
C PRO A 32 -3.86 -11.36 -4.43
N THR A 33 -5.17 -11.28 -4.65
CA THR A 33 -6.13 -11.00 -3.56
C THR A 33 -6.02 -12.10 -2.50
N ALA A 34 -5.78 -13.35 -2.92
CA ALA A 34 -5.56 -14.49 -2.03
C ALA A 34 -4.42 -14.30 -1.00
N SER A 35 -3.40 -13.51 -1.35
CA SER A 35 -2.30 -13.18 -0.43
C SER A 35 -2.71 -12.22 0.67
N VAL A 36 -3.85 -11.53 0.57
CA VAL A 36 -4.33 -10.64 1.64
C VAL A 36 -4.74 -11.49 2.85
N THR A 37 -4.06 -11.26 3.97
CA THR A 37 -4.34 -11.92 5.25
C THR A 37 -5.09 -11.01 6.20
N GLY A 38 -5.01 -9.69 6.01
CA GLY A 38 -5.73 -8.72 6.81
C GLY A 38 -5.76 -7.33 6.19
N VAL A 39 -6.78 -6.54 6.56
CA VAL A 39 -6.90 -5.15 6.16
C VAL A 39 -7.38 -4.31 7.33
N ARG A 40 -6.72 -3.19 7.58
CA ARG A 40 -7.02 -2.29 8.70
C ARG A 40 -6.66 -0.85 8.38
N THR A 41 -7.42 0.07 8.93
CA THR A 41 -7.14 1.50 8.87
C THR A 41 -6.32 1.88 10.09
N VAL A 42 -5.18 2.53 9.89
CA VAL A 42 -4.28 2.94 10.98
C VAL A 42 -3.82 4.37 10.77
N GLY A 43 -3.49 5.05 11.86
CA GLY A 43 -2.85 6.36 11.77
C GLY A 43 -1.46 6.27 11.16
N ARG A 44 -1.02 7.35 10.49
CA ARG A 44 0.29 7.44 9.84
C ARG A 44 1.45 7.12 10.78
N ALA A 45 1.41 7.63 12.01
CA ALA A 45 2.44 7.34 13.02
C ALA A 45 2.51 5.84 13.38
N GLU A 46 1.36 5.16 13.41
CA GLU A 46 1.29 3.73 13.62
C GLU A 46 1.77 2.94 12.41
N ALA A 47 1.37 3.34 11.20
CA ALA A 47 1.89 2.75 9.97
C ALA A 47 3.41 2.83 9.89
N TYR A 48 4.00 3.97 10.29
CA TYR A 48 5.45 4.12 10.39
C TYR A 48 6.06 3.16 11.38
N ARG A 49 5.53 3.04 12.59
CA ARG A 49 6.06 2.07 13.57
C ARG A 49 5.99 0.63 13.07
N ARG A 50 4.97 0.29 12.29
CA ARG A 50 4.73 -1.08 11.79
C ARG A 50 5.41 -1.39 10.46
N GLY A 51 5.70 -0.40 9.62
CA GLY A 51 6.16 -0.61 8.24
C GLY A 51 7.45 0.13 7.89
N ALA A 52 7.95 1.00 8.77
CA ALA A 52 9.22 1.68 8.53
C ALA A 52 10.37 0.71 8.78
N GLY A 53 11.24 0.62 7.78
CA GLY A 53 12.44 -0.20 7.79
C GLY A 53 13.58 0.49 7.06
N TRP A 54 14.62 -0.28 6.77
CA TRP A 54 15.68 0.17 5.88
C TRP A 54 15.08 0.49 4.52
N ARG A 55 15.29 1.73 4.08
CA ARG A 55 14.79 2.20 2.80
C ARG A 55 15.62 1.56 1.70
N LEU A 56 15.01 0.74 0.84
CA LEU A 56 15.72 0.22 -0.32
C LEU A 56 15.98 1.37 -1.30
N PRO A 57 17.22 1.57 -1.76
CA PRO A 57 17.51 2.52 -2.83
C PRO A 57 16.87 2.02 -4.12
N GLY A 58 16.11 2.88 -4.81
CA GLY A 58 15.53 2.58 -6.12
C GLY A 58 14.14 3.18 -6.32
N THR A 59 13.17 2.82 -5.48
CA THR A 59 11.75 3.10 -5.74
C THR A 59 11.26 4.31 -4.93
N PHE A 60 11.94 5.45 -4.97
CA PHE A 60 11.55 6.64 -4.20
C PHE A 60 11.68 7.90 -5.06
N TRP A 61 10.64 8.74 -5.07
CA TRP A 61 10.74 10.11 -5.56
C TRP A 61 10.92 11.07 -4.36
N PRO A 62 12.11 11.67 -4.19
CA PRO A 62 12.38 12.60 -3.11
C PRO A 62 11.48 13.83 -3.15
N GLY A 63 10.85 14.15 -2.00
CA GLY A 63 10.35 15.50 -1.70
C GLY A 63 8.84 15.66 -1.62
N LEU A 64 8.03 14.80 -2.26
CA LEU A 64 6.57 14.98 -2.32
C LEU A 64 5.74 13.78 -1.84
N ILE A 65 6.25 12.54 -1.96
CA ILE A 65 5.47 11.31 -1.77
C ILE A 65 6.35 10.21 -1.16
N MET A 66 5.81 9.45 -0.20
CA MET A 66 6.35 8.14 0.16
C MET A 66 5.69 7.06 -0.69
N ALA A 67 6.07 7.03 -1.97
CA ALA A 67 5.76 5.94 -2.87
C ALA A 67 7.03 5.11 -3.03
N GLY A 68 7.05 3.87 -2.52
CA GLY A 68 8.23 3.02 -2.59
C GLY A 68 8.21 1.73 -1.79
N SER A 69 9.25 0.91 -1.99
CA SER A 69 9.44 -0.35 -1.28
C SER A 69 10.39 -0.16 -0.10
N TYR A 70 9.92 -0.45 1.10
CA TYR A 70 10.66 -0.41 2.35
C TYR A 70 10.92 -1.83 2.83
N VAL A 71 12.10 -2.10 3.36
CA VAL A 71 12.42 -3.43 3.89
C VAL A 71 12.91 -3.31 5.31
N SER A 72 12.17 -3.93 6.22
CA SER A 72 12.51 -4.00 7.63
C SER A 72 12.96 -5.42 7.97
N ARG A 73 14.04 -5.55 8.74
CA ARG A 73 14.47 -6.87 9.24
C ARG A 73 13.44 -7.50 10.19
N SER A 74 12.61 -6.68 10.84
CA SER A 74 11.58 -7.12 11.79
C SER A 74 10.18 -7.24 11.17
N HIS A 75 9.90 -6.50 10.09
CA HIS A 75 8.55 -6.43 9.50
C HIS A 75 8.46 -6.86 8.02
N GLY A 76 9.57 -7.31 7.42
CA GLY A 76 9.60 -7.75 6.02
C GLY A 76 9.58 -6.60 5.01
N ARG A 77 9.12 -6.88 3.79
CA ARG A 77 9.02 -5.94 2.67
C ARG A 77 7.65 -5.27 2.68
N SER A 78 7.62 -3.96 2.88
CA SER A 78 6.42 -3.13 2.87
C SER A 78 6.41 -2.21 1.66
N PHE A 79 5.31 -2.18 0.91
CA PHE A 79 5.08 -1.17 -0.11
C PHE A 79 4.34 0.01 0.52
N TRP A 80 4.87 1.20 0.31
CA TRP A 80 4.31 2.45 0.79
C TRP A 80 3.81 3.26 -0.38
N CYS A 81 2.62 3.83 -0.25
CA CYS A 81 2.13 4.87 -1.11
C CYS A 81 1.31 5.86 -0.28
N VAL A 82 2.01 6.82 0.33
CA VAL A 82 1.44 7.82 1.22
C VAL A 82 1.98 9.19 0.83
N HIS A 83 1.11 10.16 0.66
CA HIS A 83 1.45 11.56 0.41
C HIS A 83 1.44 12.33 1.73
N ARG A 84 0.24 12.75 2.18
CA ARG A 84 0.06 13.66 3.32
C ARG A 84 -1.06 13.24 4.27
N ALA A 85 -1.77 12.16 4.02
CA ALA A 85 -2.87 11.74 4.89
C ALA A 85 -2.38 11.32 6.29
N ASP A 86 -3.20 11.64 7.28
CA ASP A 86 -3.00 11.24 8.68
C ASP A 86 -3.49 9.80 8.94
N GLU A 87 -4.39 9.30 8.11
CA GLU A 87 -4.88 7.93 8.14
C GLU A 87 -4.53 7.21 6.85
N VAL A 88 -4.13 5.94 6.99
CA VAL A 88 -3.71 5.10 5.87
C VAL A 88 -4.30 3.71 6.01
N LEU A 89 -4.49 3.05 4.87
CA LEU A 89 -4.92 1.68 4.77
C LEU A 89 -3.70 0.76 4.83
N LEU A 90 -3.63 -0.06 5.86
CA LEU A 90 -2.63 -1.11 6.04
C LEU A 90 -3.24 -2.45 5.63
N VAL A 91 -2.69 -3.03 4.58
CA VAL A 91 -3.04 -4.36 4.07
C VAL A 91 -1.90 -5.30 4.41
N ASP A 92 -2.16 -6.31 5.23
CA ASP A 92 -1.21 -7.39 5.48
C ASP A 92 -1.32 -8.43 4.37
N LEU A 93 -0.18 -8.82 3.84
CA LEU A 93 -0.02 -9.76 2.74
C LEU A 93 0.86 -10.92 3.19
N GLU A 94 0.60 -12.09 2.62
CA GLU A 94 1.48 -13.25 2.71
C GLU A 94 1.85 -13.66 1.29
N GLY A 95 3.09 -13.35 0.89
CA GLY A 95 3.57 -13.60 -0.45
C GLY A 95 5.03 -13.19 -0.66
N PRO A 96 5.63 -13.57 -1.80
CA PRO A 96 7.06 -13.38 -2.05
C PRO A 96 7.45 -11.92 -2.37
N ALA A 97 6.49 -11.08 -2.78
CA ALA A 97 6.76 -9.72 -3.21
C ALA A 97 6.77 -8.73 -2.04
N TYR A 98 5.69 -8.74 -1.25
CA TYR A 98 5.45 -7.81 -0.14
C TYR A 98 4.69 -8.52 0.98
N ASP A 99 5.05 -8.19 2.21
CA ASP A 99 4.37 -8.61 3.44
C ASP A 99 3.30 -7.60 3.86
N ARG A 100 3.38 -6.36 3.35
CA ARG A 100 2.45 -5.29 3.73
C ARG A 100 2.33 -4.22 2.66
N LEU A 101 1.14 -3.67 2.48
CA LEU A 101 0.88 -2.45 1.72
C LEU A 101 0.38 -1.37 2.67
N ILE A 102 0.92 -0.16 2.57
CA ILE A 102 0.51 1.02 3.31
C ILE A 102 0.08 2.05 2.28
N LEU A 103 -1.22 2.30 2.18
CA LEU A 103 -1.83 3.05 1.09
C LEU A 103 -2.64 4.23 1.64
N GLU A 104 -2.41 5.42 1.10
CA GLU A 104 -3.27 6.58 1.29
C GLU A 104 -4.46 6.49 0.32
N VAL A 105 -5.66 6.32 0.85
CA VAL A 105 -6.91 6.24 0.10
C VAL A 105 -7.92 7.22 0.69
N ASP A 106 -8.81 7.79 -0.14
CA ASP A 106 -9.74 8.83 0.31
C ASP A 106 -10.74 8.30 1.35
N GLN A 107 -11.23 7.07 1.19
CA GLN A 107 -12.20 6.44 2.10
C GLN A 107 -11.66 5.10 2.62
N PRO A 108 -10.73 5.12 3.60
CA PRO A 108 -10.00 3.93 4.02
C PRO A 108 -10.93 2.85 4.59
N ALA A 109 -12.01 3.23 5.27
CA ALA A 109 -13.01 2.29 5.77
C ALA A 109 -13.80 1.59 4.65
N GLU A 110 -14.16 2.31 3.58
CA GLU A 110 -14.91 1.74 2.46
C GLU A 110 -14.04 0.80 1.62
N VAL A 111 -12.81 1.22 1.33
CA VAL A 111 -11.83 0.40 0.61
C VAL A 111 -11.48 -0.86 1.42
N SER A 112 -11.28 -0.72 2.74
CA SER A 112 -11.09 -1.88 3.63
C SER A 112 -12.23 -2.90 3.52
N ARG A 113 -13.48 -2.44 3.54
CA ARG A 113 -14.65 -3.31 3.38
C ARG A 113 -14.70 -3.94 1.98
N ALA A 114 -14.33 -3.22 0.93
CA ALA A 114 -14.29 -3.76 -0.43
C ALA A 114 -13.26 -4.90 -0.55
N ILE A 115 -12.06 -4.70 0.00
CA ILE A 115 -11.01 -5.73 0.06
C ILE A 115 -11.48 -6.93 0.87
N ALA A 116 -12.05 -6.69 2.06
CA ALA A 116 -12.54 -7.75 2.93
C ALA A 116 -13.62 -8.59 2.23
N ARG A 117 -14.53 -7.97 1.48
CA ARG A 117 -15.57 -8.66 0.70
C ARG A 117 -15.01 -9.47 -0.47
N ALA A 118 -13.95 -9.00 -1.11
CA ALA A 118 -13.33 -9.73 -2.21
C ALA A 118 -12.52 -10.94 -1.71
N ARG A 119 -11.92 -10.84 -0.51
CA ARG A 119 -11.02 -11.85 0.04
C ARG A 119 -11.67 -12.89 0.95
N PHE A 120 -12.56 -12.46 1.84
CA PHE A 120 -13.15 -13.30 2.90
C PHE A 120 -14.59 -13.71 2.58
N ARG A 121 -14.87 -13.91 1.29
CA ARG A 121 -16.19 -14.29 0.79
C ARG A 121 -16.55 -15.73 1.15
#